data_AF-A0A9P9QI14-F1
#
_entry.id   AF-A0A9P9QI14-F1
#
_cell.length_a   1.000
_cell.length_b   1.000
_cell.length_c   1.000
_cell.angle_alpha   90.00
_cell.angle_beta   90.00
_cell.angle_gamma   90.00
#
_symmetry.space_group_name_H-M   'P 1'
#
loop_
_entity.id
_entity.type
_entity.pdbx_description
1 polymer ?
#
loop_
_entity_poly.entity_id
_entity_poly.type
_entity_poly.pdbx_seq_one_letter_code
_entity_poly.pdbx_strand_id
1 'polypeptide(L)'
;MIRYDPTDRGFSDLFVYAACHWLEHYGAIMAEHRPSLESIEDLCQADSTRLQNWIKQYCRPQCTIQPRFLFDSKLYDPLSITSLYGSEAMLRDMLESSKFDKSKFLPNPAIGAADQILQWGEVSRLTMLFLSSNVGPQLRNVAFFRLVIEQWSSSKTHYQNWDVVFDLVDDVLDILVQERWGNELLCIAASNGCIPIIRRFMDSAQHKAELKTELLRGTQRETQDRSFGKPVHQSIGDVILGNHVDVVEYLLKRQGIEAHLQHRNCRCENVLHLAARLCNPAMFRLLAPRFKEGVQQTYDQEETALVRIIKHSSVSLDRYESAQILLAEGRAAGDDCFDDEQVRRCR
;
A
#
# COMPACT_ATOMS: atom_id res chain seq x y z
N MET A 1 -42.29 22.03 -11.48
CA MET A 1 -40.85 22.17 -11.77
C MET A 1 -40.71 22.33 -13.27
N ILE A 2 -40.28 23.50 -13.76
CA ILE A 2 -40.15 23.75 -15.20
C ILE A 2 -38.94 22.95 -15.70
N ARG A 3 -39.15 22.07 -16.68
CA ARG A 3 -38.10 21.27 -17.30
C ARG A 3 -37.19 22.22 -18.09
N TYR A 4 -35.94 22.37 -17.67
CA TYR A 4 -34.92 23.15 -18.38
C TYR A 4 -34.15 22.21 -19.32
N ASP A 5 -34.34 22.37 -20.63
CA ASP A 5 -33.54 21.69 -21.65
C ASP A 5 -32.56 22.70 -22.28
N PRO A 6 -31.24 22.55 -22.09
CA PRO A 6 -30.23 23.41 -22.71
C PRO A 6 -30.33 23.47 -24.24
N THR A 7 -30.84 22.40 -24.86
CA THR A 7 -31.00 22.28 -26.32
C THR A 7 -32.09 23.22 -26.83
N ASP A 8 -33.22 23.29 -26.13
CA ASP A 8 -34.36 24.15 -26.48
C ASP A 8 -34.03 25.65 -26.36
N ARG A 9 -32.90 25.99 -25.73
CA ARG A 9 -32.40 27.36 -25.56
C ARG A 9 -31.16 27.67 -26.40
N GLY A 10 -30.69 26.74 -27.22
CA GLY A 10 -29.48 26.93 -28.04
C GLY A 10 -28.17 26.94 -27.24
N PHE A 11 -28.18 26.47 -26.00
CA PHE A 11 -26.99 26.39 -25.13
C PHE A 11 -26.40 24.97 -25.05
N SER A 12 -26.90 24.02 -25.84
CA SER A 12 -26.40 22.64 -25.84
C SER A 12 -24.90 22.58 -26.05
N ASP A 13 -24.39 23.26 -27.08
CA ASP A 13 -22.99 23.17 -27.48
C ASP A 13 -22.08 23.85 -26.47
N LEU A 14 -22.54 24.97 -25.89
CA LEU A 14 -21.84 25.65 -24.81
C LEU A 14 -21.80 24.78 -23.54
N PHE A 15 -22.90 24.12 -23.18
CA PHE A 15 -22.95 23.24 -22.02
C PHE A 15 -22.04 22.03 -22.20
N VAL A 16 -22.06 21.40 -23.37
CA VAL A 16 -21.16 20.29 -23.71
C VAL A 16 -19.71 20.76 -23.66
N TYR A 17 -19.39 21.89 -24.29
CA TYR A 17 -18.06 22.47 -24.25
C TYR A 17 -17.60 22.74 -22.82
N ALA A 18 -18.40 23.46 -22.04
CA ALA A 18 -18.08 23.80 -20.66
C ALA A 18 -17.87 22.54 -19.82
N ALA A 19 -18.76 21.55 -19.92
CA ALA A 19 -18.64 20.30 -19.18
C ALA A 19 -17.41 19.48 -19.57
N CYS A 20 -16.96 19.55 -20.82
CA CYS A 20 -15.83 18.75 -21.31
C CYS A 20 -14.47 19.43 -21.14
N HIS A 21 -14.40 20.76 -21.28
CA HIS A 21 -13.13 21.48 -21.38
C HIS A 21 -12.78 22.32 -20.15
N TRP A 22 -13.70 22.52 -19.19
CA TRP A 22 -13.37 23.34 -18.02
C TRP A 22 -12.20 22.80 -17.20
N LEU A 23 -11.99 21.48 -17.16
CA LEU A 23 -10.83 20.87 -16.48
C LEU A 23 -9.51 21.23 -17.15
N GLU A 24 -9.48 21.30 -18.48
CA GLU A 24 -8.29 21.74 -19.24
C GLU A 24 -7.96 23.19 -18.90
N HIS A 25 -8.98 24.05 -18.87
CA HIS A 25 -8.83 25.44 -18.45
C HIS A 25 -8.42 25.55 -16.99
N TYR A 26 -8.98 24.71 -16.11
CA TYR A 26 -8.67 24.68 -14.68
C TYR A 26 -7.20 24.31 -14.42
N GLY A 27 -6.66 23.38 -15.21
CA GLY A 27 -5.25 23.01 -15.21
C GLY A 27 -4.32 24.10 -15.76
N ALA A 28 -4.82 24.93 -16.68
CA ALA A 28 -4.07 26.00 -17.32
C ALA A 28 -4.08 27.34 -16.54
N ILE A 29 -4.82 27.45 -15.43
CA ILE A 29 -4.91 28.71 -14.66
C ILE A 29 -3.53 29.11 -14.13
N MET A 30 -3.08 30.27 -14.60
CA MET A 30 -1.94 31.02 -14.07
C MET A 30 -2.39 31.94 -12.93
N ALA A 31 -1.45 32.35 -12.08
CA ALA A 31 -1.73 32.96 -10.77
C ALA A 31 -2.63 34.21 -10.77
N GLU A 32 -2.72 34.96 -11.87
CA GLU A 32 -3.33 36.29 -11.91
C GLU A 32 -4.86 36.29 -12.04
N HIS A 33 -5.51 35.18 -12.40
CA HIS A 33 -6.97 35.13 -12.61
C HIS A 33 -7.59 33.81 -12.12
N ARG A 34 -7.53 33.59 -10.80
CA ARG A 34 -8.06 32.37 -10.17
C ARG A 34 -9.58 32.46 -9.97
N PRO A 35 -10.36 31.43 -10.33
CA PRO A 35 -11.76 31.34 -9.92
C PRO A 35 -11.84 31.28 -8.40
N SER A 36 -12.96 31.74 -7.82
CA SER A 36 -13.13 31.63 -6.38
C SER A 36 -13.19 30.16 -5.96
N LEU A 37 -12.51 29.82 -4.86
CA LEU A 37 -12.53 28.46 -4.32
C LEU A 37 -13.95 28.01 -3.99
N GLU A 38 -14.80 28.90 -3.47
CA GLU A 38 -16.20 28.60 -3.21
C GLU A 38 -16.93 28.10 -4.46
N SER A 39 -16.68 28.70 -5.64
CA SER A 39 -17.29 28.23 -6.89
C SER A 39 -16.81 26.84 -7.27
N ILE A 40 -15.52 26.53 -7.07
CA ILE A 40 -14.95 25.21 -7.34
C ILE A 40 -15.52 24.17 -6.37
N GLU A 41 -15.58 24.50 -5.08
CA GLU A 41 -16.15 23.63 -4.05
C GLU A 41 -17.63 23.33 -4.34
N ASP A 42 -18.41 24.33 -4.72
CA ASP A 42 -19.81 24.18 -5.05
C ASP A 42 -20.01 23.40 -6.36
N LEU A 43 -19.12 23.54 -7.34
CA LEU A 43 -19.15 22.77 -8.58
C LEU A 43 -18.84 21.29 -8.33
N CYS A 44 -17.85 21.04 -7.48
CA CYS A 44 -17.30 19.71 -7.24
C CYS A 44 -17.80 19.06 -5.94
N GLN A 45 -18.82 19.64 -5.31
CA GLN A 45 -19.36 19.18 -4.04
C GLN A 45 -19.68 17.68 -4.11
N ALA A 46 -19.12 16.93 -3.15
CA ALA A 46 -19.33 15.50 -3.01
C ALA A 46 -20.83 15.17 -2.95
N ASP A 47 -21.22 14.10 -3.64
CA ASP A 47 -22.60 13.62 -3.76
C ASP A 47 -23.62 14.64 -4.33
N SER A 48 -23.18 15.78 -4.85
CA SER A 48 -24.10 16.74 -5.47
C SER A 48 -24.60 16.26 -6.82
N THR A 49 -25.88 16.56 -7.11
CA THR A 49 -26.47 16.36 -8.44
C THR A 49 -25.67 17.11 -9.52
N ARG A 50 -25.04 18.24 -9.17
CA ARG A 50 -24.22 19.03 -10.07
C ARG A 50 -22.99 18.26 -10.53
N LEU A 51 -22.19 17.74 -9.58
CA LEU A 51 -21.02 16.90 -9.87
C LEU A 51 -21.41 15.67 -10.68
N GLN A 52 -22.49 14.99 -10.30
CA GLN A 52 -23.00 13.82 -11.03
C GLN A 52 -23.38 14.13 -12.49
N ASN A 53 -24.10 15.24 -12.70
CA ASN A 53 -24.51 15.67 -14.04
C ASN A 53 -23.31 16.05 -14.89
N TRP A 54 -22.35 16.77 -14.31
CA TRP A 54 -21.10 17.12 -14.97
C TRP A 54 -20.34 15.86 -15.41
N ILE A 55 -20.08 14.92 -14.49
CA ILE A 55 -19.35 13.69 -14.79
C ILE A 55 -20.05 12.87 -15.88
N LYS A 56 -21.38 12.75 -15.83
CA LYS A 56 -22.15 12.06 -16.88
C LYS A 56 -21.93 12.69 -18.25
N GLN A 57 -21.90 14.02 -18.34
CA GLN A 57 -21.64 14.73 -19.59
C GLN A 57 -20.18 14.61 -20.03
N TYR A 58 -19.23 14.72 -19.10
CA TYR A 58 -17.80 14.56 -19.35
C TYR A 58 -17.47 13.18 -19.95
N CYS A 59 -18.14 12.13 -19.45
CA CYS A 59 -18.03 10.77 -20.01
C CYS A 59 -18.71 10.61 -21.39
N ARG A 60 -19.49 11.60 -21.86
CA ARG A 60 -20.31 11.57 -23.08
C ARG A 60 -20.16 12.88 -23.88
N PRO A 61 -18.94 13.25 -24.31
CA PRO A 61 -18.72 14.52 -25.00
C PRO A 61 -19.53 14.67 -26.30
N GLN A 62 -19.92 13.55 -26.92
CA GLN A 62 -20.76 13.52 -28.12
C GLN A 62 -22.24 13.22 -27.82
N CYS A 63 -22.66 13.32 -26.56
CA CYS A 63 -24.01 12.98 -26.09
C CYS A 63 -24.47 11.56 -26.44
N THR A 64 -23.53 10.61 -26.51
CA THR A 64 -23.79 9.20 -26.81
C THR A 64 -24.49 8.49 -25.65
N ILE A 65 -25.30 7.47 -25.97
CA ILE A 65 -25.98 6.64 -24.96
C ILE A 65 -24.96 5.94 -24.06
N GLN A 66 -23.91 5.39 -24.66
CA GLN A 66 -22.83 4.73 -23.94
C GLN A 66 -21.73 5.74 -23.59
N PRO A 67 -21.23 5.72 -22.33
CA PRO A 67 -20.10 6.54 -21.92
C PRO A 67 -18.81 6.05 -22.59
N ARG A 68 -17.91 6.96 -22.94
CA ARG A 68 -16.59 6.65 -23.51
C ARG A 68 -15.66 5.99 -22.49
N PHE A 69 -15.81 6.36 -21.22
CA PHE A 69 -15.06 5.81 -20.09
C PHE A 69 -15.94 5.87 -18.83
N LEU A 70 -15.59 5.05 -17.83
CA LEU A 70 -16.26 5.06 -16.53
C LEU A 70 -15.57 6.07 -15.61
N PHE A 71 -16.39 6.89 -14.94
CA PHE A 71 -15.93 7.87 -13.98
C PHE A 71 -17.01 7.95 -12.89
N ASP A 72 -16.73 7.40 -11.72
CA ASP A 72 -17.71 7.32 -10.63
C ASP A 72 -17.64 8.59 -9.78
N SER A 73 -18.69 9.40 -9.82
CA SER A 73 -18.79 10.65 -9.06
C SER A 73 -18.65 10.49 -7.55
N LYS A 74 -18.89 9.29 -7.00
CA LYS A 74 -18.79 9.04 -5.56
C LYS A 74 -17.35 9.04 -5.03
N LEU A 75 -16.37 8.95 -5.93
CA LEU A 75 -14.95 8.92 -5.60
C LEU A 75 -14.32 10.32 -5.60
N TYR A 76 -15.07 11.34 -5.99
CA TYR A 76 -14.54 12.68 -6.21
C TYR A 76 -15.24 13.72 -5.33
N ASP A 77 -14.42 14.66 -4.88
CA ASP A 77 -14.82 15.86 -4.18
C ASP A 77 -13.96 17.04 -4.69
N PRO A 78 -14.11 18.26 -4.15
CA PRO A 78 -13.34 19.41 -4.64
C PRO A 78 -11.82 19.23 -4.53
N LEU A 79 -11.33 18.54 -3.50
CA LEU A 79 -9.90 18.31 -3.32
C LEU A 79 -9.39 17.27 -4.31
N SER A 80 -10.11 16.16 -4.51
CA SER A 80 -9.74 15.13 -5.50
C SER A 80 -9.71 15.68 -6.93
N ILE A 81 -10.73 16.46 -7.33
CA ILE A 81 -10.78 17.08 -8.66
C ILE A 81 -9.65 18.09 -8.85
N THR A 82 -9.39 18.93 -7.84
CA THR A 82 -8.29 19.90 -7.89
C THR A 82 -6.92 19.21 -7.93
N SER A 83 -6.76 18.13 -7.18
CA SER A 83 -5.55 17.33 -7.15
C SER A 83 -5.24 16.66 -8.49
N LEU A 84 -6.26 16.26 -9.25
CA LEU A 84 -6.07 15.67 -10.57
C LEU A 84 -5.91 16.68 -11.69
N TYR A 85 -6.77 17.70 -11.71
CA TYR A 85 -6.98 18.54 -12.89
C TYR A 85 -6.69 20.02 -12.68
N GLY A 86 -6.69 20.50 -11.44
CA GLY A 86 -6.37 21.90 -11.16
C GLY A 86 -4.90 22.22 -11.41
N SER A 87 -4.57 23.47 -11.68
CA SER A 87 -3.18 23.91 -11.73
C SER A 87 -2.51 23.78 -10.34
N GLU A 88 -1.18 23.72 -10.27
CA GLU A 88 -0.49 23.70 -8.97
C GLU A 88 -0.85 24.92 -8.11
N ALA A 89 -1.07 26.07 -8.73
CA ALA A 89 -1.49 27.29 -8.05
C ALA A 89 -2.87 27.12 -7.39
N MET A 90 -3.82 26.47 -8.08
CA MET A 90 -5.14 26.18 -7.52
C MET A 90 -5.09 25.11 -6.45
N LEU A 91 -4.22 24.10 -6.60
CA LEU A 91 -4.02 23.09 -5.56
C LEU A 91 -3.45 23.71 -4.28
N ARG A 92 -2.44 24.59 -4.38
CA ARG A 92 -1.92 25.32 -3.21
C ARG A 92 -2.99 26.16 -2.54
N ASP A 93 -3.77 26.92 -3.32
CA ASP A 93 -4.84 27.76 -2.77
C ASP A 93 -5.92 26.91 -2.08
N MET A 94 -6.34 25.80 -2.69
CA MET A 94 -7.27 24.84 -2.06
C MET A 94 -6.72 24.31 -0.73
N LEU A 95 -5.43 23.96 -0.69
CA LEU A 95 -4.77 23.41 0.50
C LEU A 95 -4.61 24.44 1.62
N GLU A 96 -4.37 25.70 1.28
CA GLU A 96 -4.11 26.78 2.24
C GLU A 96 -5.41 27.43 2.73
N SER A 97 -6.38 27.62 1.84
CA SER A 97 -7.54 28.49 2.07
C SER A 97 -8.86 27.74 2.28
N SER A 98 -8.98 26.47 1.85
CA SER A 98 -10.24 25.72 2.04
C SER A 98 -10.44 25.30 3.49
N LYS A 99 -11.72 25.24 3.90
CA LYS A 99 -12.14 24.80 5.23
C LYS A 99 -12.40 23.29 5.33
N PHE A 100 -12.40 22.57 4.20
CA PHE A 100 -12.71 21.14 4.13
C PHE A 100 -14.01 20.75 4.87
N ASP A 101 -15.07 21.54 4.66
CA ASP A 101 -16.37 21.31 5.29
C ASP A 101 -16.94 19.94 4.89
N LYS A 102 -17.35 19.13 5.87
CA LYS A 102 -17.96 17.82 5.67
C LYS A 102 -19.23 17.86 4.81
N SER A 103 -19.86 19.03 4.67
CA SER A 103 -21.00 19.22 3.76
C SER A 103 -20.60 19.22 2.28
N LYS A 104 -19.35 19.56 1.97
CA LYS A 104 -18.83 19.70 0.60
C LYS A 104 -17.85 18.61 0.17
N PHE A 105 -17.15 18.00 1.12
CA PHE A 105 -16.06 17.05 0.87
C PHE A 105 -16.42 15.62 1.30
N LEU A 106 -15.72 14.62 0.75
CA LEU A 106 -15.89 13.23 1.15
C LEU A 106 -15.32 12.97 2.56
N PRO A 107 -15.69 11.85 3.21
CA PRO A 107 -15.03 11.41 4.42
C PRO A 107 -13.54 11.12 4.14
N ASN A 108 -12.63 11.89 4.75
CA ASN A 108 -11.17 11.85 4.54
C ASN A 108 -10.73 12.37 3.16
N PRO A 109 -10.94 13.66 2.85
CA PRO A 109 -10.65 14.23 1.53
C PRO A 109 -9.17 14.08 1.15
N ALA A 110 -8.26 14.14 2.12
CA ALA A 110 -6.83 13.97 1.88
C ALA A 110 -6.48 12.58 1.32
N ILE A 111 -7.01 11.51 1.96
CA ILE A 111 -6.78 10.13 1.52
C ILE A 111 -7.44 9.89 0.16
N GLY A 112 -8.68 10.38 -0.04
CA GLY A 112 -9.37 10.28 -1.32
C GLY A 112 -8.58 10.95 -2.45
N ALA A 113 -8.09 12.17 -2.23
CA ALA A 113 -7.28 12.90 -3.20
C ALA A 113 -5.94 12.20 -3.48
N ALA A 114 -5.29 11.66 -2.45
CA ALA A 114 -4.07 10.87 -2.60
C ALA A 114 -4.31 9.62 -3.46
N ASP A 115 -5.38 8.87 -3.20
CA ASP A 115 -5.77 7.71 -4.01
C ASP A 115 -5.99 8.09 -5.48
N GLN A 116 -6.68 9.20 -5.73
CA GLN A 116 -6.89 9.67 -7.09
C GLN A 116 -5.56 10.04 -7.79
N ILE A 117 -4.65 10.75 -7.13
CA ILE A 117 -3.33 11.06 -7.71
C ILE A 117 -2.55 9.78 -8.02
N LEU A 118 -2.55 8.83 -7.08
CA LEU A 118 -1.85 7.54 -7.21
C LEU A 118 -2.39 6.70 -8.39
N GLN A 119 -3.70 6.78 -8.67
CA GLN A 119 -4.31 6.05 -9.77
C GLN A 119 -4.19 6.74 -11.12
N TRP A 120 -4.36 8.06 -11.18
CA TRP A 120 -4.60 8.78 -12.44
C TRP A 120 -3.77 10.06 -12.64
N GLY A 121 -3.06 10.52 -11.61
CA GLY A 121 -2.42 11.83 -11.59
C GLY A 121 -0.89 11.80 -11.62
N GLU A 122 -0.31 12.99 -11.43
CA GLU A 122 1.13 13.20 -11.28
C GLU A 122 1.55 13.02 -9.83
N VAL A 123 2.42 12.04 -9.56
CA VAL A 123 2.82 11.67 -8.18
C VAL A 123 3.53 12.78 -7.41
N SER A 124 4.14 13.77 -8.09
CA SER A 124 4.72 14.95 -7.46
C SER A 124 3.70 15.77 -6.66
N ARG A 125 2.41 15.71 -7.03
CA ARG A 125 1.32 16.38 -6.32
C ARG A 125 1.05 15.78 -4.94
N LEU A 126 1.44 14.52 -4.69
CA LEU A 126 1.35 13.91 -3.36
C LEU A 126 2.22 14.66 -2.35
N THR A 127 3.40 15.11 -2.76
CA THR A 127 4.29 15.91 -1.92
C THR A 127 3.59 17.21 -1.47
N MET A 128 2.81 17.85 -2.35
CA MET A 128 2.03 19.04 -1.99
C MET A 128 0.96 18.75 -0.94
N LEU A 129 0.20 17.65 -1.12
CA LEU A 129 -0.81 17.22 -0.13
C LEU A 129 -0.14 16.89 1.22
N PHE A 130 0.94 16.12 1.19
CA PHE A 130 1.60 15.59 2.37
C PHE A 130 2.30 16.67 3.22
N LEU A 131 2.88 17.68 2.57
CA LEU A 131 3.56 18.78 3.24
C LEU A 131 2.60 19.93 3.62
N SER A 132 1.35 19.92 3.16
CA SER A 132 0.35 20.91 3.56
C SER A 132 0.10 20.86 5.07
N SER A 133 0.02 22.03 5.72
CA SER A 133 -0.30 22.15 7.13
C SER A 133 -1.72 21.69 7.47
N ASN A 134 -2.67 21.87 6.55
CA ASN A 134 -4.09 21.65 6.81
C ASN A 134 -4.50 20.18 6.59
N VAL A 135 -3.98 19.55 5.54
CA VAL A 135 -4.34 18.16 5.18
C VAL A 135 -3.21 17.16 5.40
N GLY A 136 -1.96 17.60 5.38
CA GLY A 136 -0.79 16.73 5.53
C GLY A 136 -0.81 15.87 6.79
N PRO A 137 -1.19 16.39 7.98
CA PRO A 137 -1.33 15.57 9.18
C PRO A 137 -2.29 14.37 9.01
N GLN A 138 -3.31 14.48 8.16
CA GLN A 138 -4.25 13.38 7.87
C GLN A 138 -3.64 12.29 6.98
N LEU A 139 -2.48 12.55 6.35
CA LEU A 139 -1.76 11.59 5.51
C LEU A 139 -0.57 10.94 6.23
N ARG A 140 -0.13 11.46 7.38
CA ARG A 140 1.03 10.94 8.12
C ARG A 140 0.66 9.74 9.00
N ASN A 141 0.05 8.71 8.40
CA ASN A 141 -0.38 7.50 9.08
C ASN A 141 -0.22 6.24 8.22
N VAL A 142 -0.40 5.08 8.85
CA VAL A 142 -0.22 3.77 8.20
C VAL A 142 -1.13 3.54 6.99
N ALA A 143 -2.34 4.13 6.98
CA ALA A 143 -3.30 3.91 5.90
C ALA A 143 -2.84 4.56 4.59
N PHE A 144 -2.28 5.78 4.66
CA PHE A 144 -1.70 6.44 3.50
C PHE A 144 -0.51 5.67 2.92
N PHE A 145 0.45 5.25 3.76
CA PHE A 145 1.61 4.51 3.24
C PHE A 145 1.25 3.10 2.77
N ARG A 146 0.24 2.46 3.35
CA ARG A 146 -0.35 1.23 2.80
C ARG A 146 -0.84 1.46 1.37
N LEU A 147 -1.63 2.51 1.17
CA LEU A 147 -2.15 2.88 -0.15
C LEU A 147 -1.03 3.11 -1.17
N VAL A 148 0.03 3.85 -0.77
CA VAL A 148 1.23 4.07 -1.61
C VAL A 148 1.89 2.75 -2.01
N ILE A 149 2.11 1.85 -1.04
CA ILE A 149 2.76 0.55 -1.29
C ILE A 149 1.92 -0.32 -2.21
N GLU A 150 0.62 -0.42 -1.95
CA GLU A 150 -0.31 -1.21 -2.74
C GLU A 150 -0.36 -0.70 -4.19
N GLN A 151 -0.43 0.62 -4.38
CA GLN A 151 -0.43 1.20 -5.71
C GLN A 151 0.89 1.01 -6.47
N TRP A 152 2.03 1.18 -5.78
CA TRP A 152 3.36 0.95 -6.36
C TRP A 152 3.56 -0.51 -6.79
N SER A 153 3.05 -1.46 -5.99
CA SER A 153 3.14 -2.88 -6.30
C SER A 153 2.27 -3.30 -7.49
N SER A 154 1.28 -2.48 -7.87
CA SER A 154 0.42 -2.74 -9.01
C SER A 154 1.14 -2.46 -10.34
N SER A 155 0.94 -3.33 -11.33
CA SER A 155 1.63 -3.23 -12.62
C SER A 155 1.28 -2.00 -13.46
N LYS A 156 0.28 -1.21 -13.04
CA LYS A 156 -0.26 -0.08 -13.81
C LYS A 156 0.55 1.21 -13.69
N THR A 157 1.50 1.28 -12.75
CA THR A 157 2.13 2.56 -12.33
C THR A 157 3.65 2.63 -12.49
N HIS A 158 4.26 1.70 -13.24
CA HIS A 158 5.71 1.62 -13.40
C HIS A 158 6.39 2.80 -14.12
N TYR A 159 5.62 3.74 -14.70
CA TYR A 159 6.17 4.91 -15.40
C TYR A 159 6.26 6.17 -14.53
N GLN A 160 5.77 6.11 -13.28
CA GLN A 160 5.79 7.26 -12.38
C GLN A 160 7.13 7.35 -11.63
N ASN A 161 7.58 8.58 -11.36
CA ASN A 161 8.75 8.83 -10.51
C ASN A 161 8.39 8.61 -9.03
N TRP A 162 8.44 7.38 -8.56
CA TRP A 162 8.06 7.01 -7.20
C TRP A 162 9.04 7.47 -6.12
N ASP A 163 10.26 7.84 -6.48
CA ASP A 163 11.29 8.23 -5.51
C ASP A 163 10.83 9.43 -4.66
N VAL A 164 10.14 10.41 -5.28
CA VAL A 164 9.59 11.58 -4.57
C VAL A 164 8.52 11.22 -3.53
N VAL A 165 7.83 10.10 -3.70
CA VAL A 165 6.82 9.60 -2.76
C VAL A 165 7.51 8.81 -1.65
N PHE A 166 8.55 8.05 -1.98
CA PHE A 166 9.34 7.33 -1.00
C PHE A 166 10.16 8.24 -0.09
N ASP A 167 10.57 9.42 -0.57
CA ASP A 167 11.20 10.46 0.26
C ASP A 167 10.30 10.92 1.41
N LEU A 168 8.96 10.87 1.25
CA LEU A 168 8.00 11.24 2.30
C LEU A 168 8.06 10.31 3.53
N VAL A 169 8.67 9.13 3.39
CA VAL A 169 8.89 8.21 4.51
C VAL A 169 9.84 8.82 5.54
N ASP A 170 10.83 9.58 5.07
CA ASP A 170 11.85 10.17 5.93
C ASP A 170 11.24 11.24 6.87
N ASP A 171 10.17 11.89 6.43
CA ASP A 171 9.41 12.90 7.20
C ASP A 171 8.54 12.30 8.33
N VAL A 172 8.30 10.99 8.34
CA VAL A 172 7.43 10.32 9.33
C VAL A 172 8.16 9.36 10.24
N LEU A 173 9.48 9.22 10.13
CA LEU A 173 10.25 8.24 10.91
C LEU A 173 10.01 8.36 12.41
N ASP A 174 9.92 9.60 12.93
CA ASP A 174 9.71 9.83 14.36
C ASP A 174 8.24 9.55 14.75
N ILE A 175 7.29 9.83 13.84
CA ILE A 175 5.86 9.51 14.00
C ILE A 175 5.64 7.99 14.03
N LEU A 176 6.33 7.23 13.18
CA LEU A 176 6.28 5.76 13.16
C LEU A 176 6.60 5.16 14.54
N VAL A 177 7.60 5.74 15.21
CA VAL A 177 8.02 5.35 16.57
C VAL A 177 7.00 5.81 17.60
N GLN A 178 6.64 7.10 17.60
CA GLN A 178 5.73 7.69 18.58
C GLN A 178 4.35 7.01 18.58
N GLU A 179 3.79 6.76 17.41
CA GLU A 179 2.47 6.16 17.24
C GLU A 179 2.51 4.64 17.13
N ARG A 180 3.72 4.05 17.08
CA ARG A 180 4.01 2.60 17.11
C ARG A 180 3.37 1.78 15.98
N TRP A 181 3.52 2.25 14.75
CA TRP A 181 3.10 1.55 13.52
C TRP A 181 4.26 1.23 12.57
N GLY A 182 5.52 1.43 13.00
CA GLY A 182 6.71 1.12 12.19
C GLY A 182 6.82 -0.35 11.81
N ASN A 183 6.69 -1.28 12.76
CA ASN A 183 6.71 -2.72 12.46
C ASN A 183 5.58 -3.13 11.50
N GLU A 184 4.39 -2.56 11.67
CA GLU A 184 3.26 -2.84 10.79
C GLU A 184 3.57 -2.39 9.35
N LEU A 185 4.06 -1.17 9.18
CA LEU A 185 4.41 -0.66 7.86
C LEU A 185 5.55 -1.45 7.21
N LEU A 186 6.55 -1.88 7.99
CA LEU A 186 7.59 -2.79 7.50
C LEU A 186 7.00 -4.09 6.97
N CYS A 187 6.02 -4.68 7.67
CA CYS A 187 5.36 -5.91 7.24
C CYS A 187 4.50 -5.71 5.99
N ILE A 188 3.82 -4.56 5.87
CA ILE A 188 3.08 -4.18 4.65
C ILE A 188 4.04 -4.03 3.47
N ALA A 189 5.15 -3.31 3.66
CA ALA A 189 6.17 -3.15 2.62
C ALA A 189 6.76 -4.49 2.21
N ALA A 190 7.05 -5.36 3.19
CA ALA A 190 7.59 -6.70 2.97
C ALA A 190 6.61 -7.60 2.18
N SER A 191 5.33 -7.64 2.55
CA SER A 191 4.34 -8.46 1.83
C SER A 191 4.14 -8.03 0.37
N ASN A 192 4.36 -6.76 0.06
CA ASN A 192 4.27 -6.22 -1.30
C ASN A 192 5.63 -6.12 -2.02
N GLY A 193 6.71 -6.59 -1.41
CA GLY A 193 8.05 -6.56 -2.02
C GLY A 193 8.62 -5.15 -2.21
N CYS A 194 8.15 -4.17 -1.42
CA CYS A 194 8.53 -2.76 -1.54
C CYS A 194 9.93 -2.48 -0.97
N ILE A 195 10.96 -2.97 -1.68
CA ILE A 195 12.37 -2.75 -1.37
C ILE A 195 12.72 -1.28 -1.10
N PRO A 196 12.23 -0.28 -1.86
CA PRO A 196 12.61 1.12 -1.63
C PRO A 196 12.30 1.59 -0.20
N ILE A 197 11.10 1.32 0.30
CA ILE A 197 10.68 1.68 1.66
C ILE A 197 11.47 0.86 2.70
N ILE A 198 11.63 -0.45 2.47
CA ILE A 198 12.38 -1.32 3.38
C ILE A 198 13.84 -0.87 3.49
N ARG A 199 14.45 -0.42 2.40
CA ARG A 199 15.82 0.14 2.41
C ARG A 199 15.91 1.40 3.25
N ARG A 200 15.04 2.37 3.01
CA ARG A 200 14.99 3.62 3.80
C ARG A 200 14.83 3.36 5.30
N PHE A 201 13.94 2.43 5.66
CA PHE A 201 13.77 2.02 7.05
C PHE A 201 15.04 1.42 7.65
N MET A 202 15.63 0.44 6.97
CA MET A 202 16.79 -0.28 7.51
C MET A 202 18.04 0.62 7.55
N ASP A 203 18.21 1.51 6.59
CA ASP A 203 19.33 2.45 6.55
C ASP A 203 19.18 3.53 7.63
N SER A 204 17.99 4.10 7.80
CA SER A 204 17.70 5.03 8.90
C SER A 204 17.83 4.40 10.28
N ALA A 205 17.42 3.14 10.42
CA ALA A 205 17.51 2.37 11.67
C ALA A 205 18.96 2.06 12.09
N GLN A 206 19.94 2.15 11.19
CA GLN A 206 21.36 2.02 11.57
C GLN A 206 21.81 3.13 12.53
N HIS A 207 21.18 4.30 12.45
CA HIS A 207 21.54 5.48 13.23
C HIS A 207 20.47 5.89 14.25
N LYS A 208 19.27 5.31 14.18
CA LYS A 208 18.15 5.57 15.10
C LYS A 208 17.75 4.30 15.85
N ALA A 209 18.25 4.14 17.08
CA ALA A 209 18.01 2.94 17.90
C ALA A 209 16.52 2.71 18.19
N GLU A 210 15.76 3.76 18.50
CA GLU A 210 14.32 3.67 18.77
C GLU A 210 13.54 3.19 17.53
N LEU A 211 13.91 3.69 16.34
CA LEU A 211 13.34 3.24 15.08
C LEU A 211 13.68 1.76 14.82
N LYS A 212 14.93 1.34 15.06
CA LYS A 212 15.32 -0.07 14.93
C LYS A 212 14.48 -0.96 15.83
N THR A 213 14.29 -0.57 17.09
CA THR A 213 13.46 -1.30 18.05
C THR A 213 11.99 -1.34 17.63
N GLU A 214 11.44 -0.23 17.13
CA GLU A 214 10.04 -0.21 16.67
C GLU A 214 9.85 -1.07 15.41
N LEU A 215 10.75 -1.02 14.43
CA LEU A 215 10.66 -1.81 13.19
C LEU A 215 10.78 -3.31 13.44
N LEU A 216 11.73 -3.71 14.30
CA LEU A 216 12.07 -5.12 14.58
C LEU A 216 11.39 -5.67 15.84
N ARG A 217 10.27 -5.05 16.25
CA ARG A 217 9.50 -5.49 17.41
C ARG A 217 8.91 -6.88 17.16
N GLY A 218 9.17 -7.83 18.06
CA GLY A 218 8.72 -9.22 17.94
C GLY A 218 7.19 -9.43 18.00
N THR A 219 6.41 -8.42 18.37
CA THR A 219 4.94 -8.46 18.42
C THR A 219 4.32 -7.39 17.52
N GLN A 220 3.43 -7.82 16.61
CA GLN A 220 2.55 -6.90 15.89
C GLN A 220 1.44 -6.41 16.83
N ARG A 221 0.93 -5.20 16.59
CA ARG A 221 -0.38 -4.83 17.14
C ARG A 221 -1.41 -5.75 16.51
N GLU A 222 -2.34 -6.27 17.30
CA GLU A 222 -3.53 -6.95 16.79
C GLU A 222 -4.33 -5.95 15.95
N THR A 223 -4.01 -5.81 14.66
CA THR A 223 -4.83 -5.01 13.75
C THR A 223 -6.19 -5.70 13.61
N GLN A 224 -7.23 -5.05 14.14
CA GLN A 224 -8.63 -5.49 14.09
C GLN A 224 -9.21 -5.53 12.66
N ASP A 225 -8.48 -5.05 11.65
CA ASP A 225 -8.99 -4.78 10.31
C ASP A 225 -8.47 -5.75 9.22
N ARG A 226 -8.11 -6.99 9.60
CA ARG A 226 -7.66 -7.99 8.63
C ARG A 226 -8.69 -9.10 8.49
N SER A 227 -9.22 -9.22 7.26
CA SER A 227 -10.17 -10.23 6.85
C SER A 227 -9.79 -11.63 7.33
N PHE A 228 -10.80 -12.35 7.83
CA PHE A 228 -10.73 -13.70 8.36
C PHE A 228 -9.82 -14.62 7.53
N GLY A 229 -8.67 -15.03 8.10
CA GLY A 229 -7.98 -16.26 7.70
C GLY A 229 -6.55 -16.15 7.13
N LYS A 230 -6.00 -14.94 6.90
CA LYS A 230 -4.56 -14.83 6.57
C LYS A 230 -3.71 -15.05 7.83
N PRO A 231 -2.76 -16.02 7.84
CA PRO A 231 -1.87 -16.18 8.97
C PRO A 231 -0.99 -14.94 9.10
N VAL A 232 -1.12 -14.22 10.22
CA VAL A 232 -0.31 -13.03 10.50
C VAL A 232 1.11 -13.48 10.83
N HIS A 233 2.10 -12.91 10.17
CA HIS A 233 3.50 -13.17 10.48
C HIS A 233 4.28 -11.85 10.52
N GLN A 234 5.47 -11.88 11.11
CA GLN A 234 6.44 -10.79 11.01
C GLN A 234 6.98 -10.63 9.58
N SER A 235 7.71 -9.53 9.32
CA SER A 235 8.12 -9.11 7.98
C SER A 235 8.74 -10.22 7.11
N ILE A 236 9.53 -11.13 7.69
CA ILE A 236 10.09 -12.29 6.97
C ILE A 236 9.00 -13.24 6.46
N GLY A 237 8.02 -13.58 7.29
CA GLY A 237 6.92 -14.46 6.85
C GLY A 237 6.00 -13.78 5.85
N ASP A 238 5.71 -12.50 6.04
CA ASP A 238 4.90 -11.70 5.12
C ASP A 238 5.53 -11.61 3.72
N VAL A 239 6.85 -11.44 3.65
CA VAL A 239 7.56 -11.42 2.37
C VAL A 239 7.66 -12.79 1.70
N ILE A 240 7.75 -13.86 2.51
CA ILE A 240 7.69 -15.24 2.01
C ILE A 240 6.32 -15.51 1.39
N LEU A 241 5.24 -15.07 2.03
CA LEU A 241 3.88 -15.20 1.48
C LEU A 241 3.70 -14.40 0.18
N GLY A 242 4.42 -13.28 0.02
CA GLY A 242 4.51 -12.51 -1.22
C GLY A 242 5.45 -13.10 -2.29
N ASN A 243 6.22 -14.14 -1.96
CA ASN A 243 7.24 -14.76 -2.82
C ASN A 243 8.40 -13.83 -3.25
N HIS A 244 8.72 -12.80 -2.47
CA HIS A 244 9.77 -11.82 -2.83
C HIS A 244 11.14 -12.24 -2.31
N VAL A 245 11.83 -13.08 -3.09
CA VAL A 245 13.12 -13.71 -2.73
C VAL A 245 14.22 -12.67 -2.47
N ASP A 246 14.28 -11.62 -3.28
CA ASP A 246 15.25 -10.53 -3.19
C ASP A 246 15.13 -9.75 -1.88
N VAL A 247 13.89 -9.54 -1.41
CA VAL A 247 13.62 -8.89 -0.13
C VAL A 247 13.99 -9.79 1.05
N VAL A 248 13.74 -11.11 0.96
CA VAL A 248 14.21 -12.07 1.97
C VAL A 248 15.72 -12.04 2.07
N GLU A 249 16.42 -12.11 0.93
CA GLU A 249 17.88 -12.05 0.91
C GLU A 249 18.39 -10.76 1.57
N TYR A 250 17.76 -9.63 1.26
CA TYR A 250 18.10 -8.35 1.83
C TYR A 250 17.87 -8.30 3.35
N LEU A 251 16.69 -8.73 3.83
CA LEU A 251 16.33 -8.68 5.25
C LEU A 251 17.19 -9.62 6.10
N LEU A 252 17.52 -10.82 5.61
CA LEU A 252 18.37 -11.78 6.32
C LEU A 252 19.81 -11.28 6.54
N LYS A 253 20.26 -10.26 5.80
CA LYS A 253 21.56 -9.60 6.01
C LYS A 253 21.50 -8.53 7.10
N ARG A 254 20.34 -8.18 7.64
CA ARG A 254 20.16 -7.11 8.62
C ARG A 254 20.21 -7.65 10.05
N GLN A 255 21.00 -7.01 10.91
CA GLN A 255 21.18 -7.40 12.31
C GLN A 255 19.91 -7.14 13.13
N GLY A 256 19.46 -8.13 13.90
CA GLY A 256 18.27 -8.03 14.76
C GLY A 256 17.00 -8.62 14.12
N ILE A 257 17.11 -9.16 12.90
CA ILE A 257 15.98 -9.76 12.19
C ILE A 257 15.61 -11.15 12.73
N GLU A 258 16.42 -11.72 13.62
CA GLU A 258 16.28 -13.09 14.14
C GLU A 258 14.92 -13.30 14.81
N ALA A 259 14.40 -12.31 15.53
CA ALA A 259 13.08 -12.37 16.14
C ALA A 259 11.94 -12.52 15.11
N HIS A 260 12.10 -11.96 13.91
CA HIS A 260 11.13 -12.09 12.83
C HIS A 260 11.28 -13.43 12.09
N LEU A 261 12.51 -13.94 11.98
CA LEU A 261 12.81 -15.25 11.40
C LEU A 261 12.30 -16.39 12.27
N GLN A 262 12.47 -16.28 13.59
CA GLN A 262 12.04 -17.27 14.58
C GLN A 262 10.56 -17.12 14.98
N HIS A 263 9.88 -16.10 14.48
CA HIS A 263 8.48 -15.88 14.77
C HIS A 263 7.63 -17.08 14.33
N ARG A 264 6.62 -17.40 15.14
CA ARG A 264 5.61 -18.41 14.82
C ARG A 264 4.25 -17.72 14.86
N ASN A 265 3.45 -17.95 13.84
CA ASN A 265 2.10 -17.39 13.79
C ASN A 265 1.14 -18.14 14.74
N CYS A 266 -0.14 -17.74 14.73
CA CYS A 266 -1.19 -18.35 15.55
C CYS A 266 -1.47 -19.84 15.27
N ARG A 267 -0.95 -20.38 14.15
CA ARG A 267 -1.02 -21.81 13.79
C ARG A 267 0.26 -22.57 14.11
N CYS A 268 1.15 -21.92 14.87
CA CYS A 268 2.49 -22.38 15.17
C CYS A 268 3.37 -22.59 13.91
N GLU A 269 2.97 -22.05 12.76
CA GLU A 269 3.75 -22.12 11.52
C GLU A 269 4.92 -21.15 11.62
N ASN A 270 6.12 -21.66 11.35
CA ASN A 270 7.33 -20.85 11.17
C ASN A 270 7.54 -20.47 9.68
N VAL A 271 8.59 -19.72 9.39
CA VAL A 271 8.92 -19.25 8.03
C VAL A 271 9.08 -20.36 6.97
N LEU A 272 9.56 -21.56 7.34
CA LEU A 272 9.74 -22.68 6.43
C LEU A 272 8.40 -23.34 6.09
N HIS A 273 7.46 -23.39 7.04
CA HIS A 273 6.08 -23.82 6.78
C HIS A 273 5.36 -22.88 5.81
N LEU A 274 5.61 -21.57 5.94
CA LEU A 274 5.07 -20.58 5.00
C LEU A 274 5.67 -20.75 3.61
N ALA A 275 7.00 -20.92 3.50
CA ALA A 275 7.68 -21.14 2.22
C ALA A 275 7.21 -22.42 1.50
N ALA A 276 6.87 -23.46 2.26
CA ALA A 276 6.33 -24.72 1.72
C ALA A 276 4.99 -24.55 0.97
N ARG A 277 4.24 -23.46 1.22
CA ARG A 277 3.01 -23.16 0.48
C ARG A 277 3.24 -22.75 -0.97
N LEU A 278 4.43 -22.23 -1.26
CA LEU A 278 4.82 -21.77 -2.59
C LEU A 278 5.82 -22.70 -3.25
N CYS A 279 6.53 -23.52 -2.46
CA CYS A 279 7.53 -24.47 -2.94
C CYS A 279 8.60 -23.81 -3.82
N ASN A 280 8.99 -22.56 -3.54
CA ASN A 280 10.04 -21.85 -4.28
C ASN A 280 11.45 -22.26 -3.77
N PRO A 281 12.28 -22.95 -4.58
CA PRO A 281 13.59 -23.42 -4.14
C PRO A 281 14.53 -22.30 -3.72
N ALA A 282 14.48 -21.15 -4.39
CA ALA A 282 15.34 -20.01 -4.06
C ALA A 282 15.07 -19.51 -2.63
N MET A 283 13.81 -19.55 -2.19
CA MET A 283 13.42 -19.21 -0.82
C MET A 283 14.06 -20.17 0.20
N PHE A 284 14.02 -21.48 -0.07
CA PHE A 284 14.61 -22.49 0.82
C PHE A 284 16.12 -22.39 0.91
N ARG A 285 16.82 -22.08 -0.19
CA ARG A 285 18.28 -21.86 -0.18
C ARG A 285 18.68 -20.71 0.74
N LEU A 286 17.84 -19.69 0.88
CA LEU A 286 18.09 -18.56 1.78
C LEU A 286 17.75 -18.89 3.23
N LEU A 287 16.62 -19.55 3.48
CA LEU A 287 16.07 -19.75 4.82
C LEU A 287 16.69 -20.93 5.56
N ALA A 288 16.83 -22.09 4.91
CA ALA A 288 17.18 -23.33 5.61
C ALA A 288 18.57 -23.28 6.29
N PRO A 289 19.63 -22.74 5.66
CA PRO A 289 20.93 -22.59 6.33
C PRO A 289 20.92 -21.58 7.50
N ARG A 290 19.95 -20.66 7.51
CA ARG A 290 19.84 -19.57 8.50
C ARG A 290 18.89 -19.87 9.64
N PHE A 291 18.05 -20.90 9.51
CA PHE A 291 17.06 -21.29 10.51
C PHE A 291 16.96 -22.82 10.59
N LYS A 292 18.05 -23.45 11.01
CA LYS A 292 18.20 -24.91 11.07
C LYS A 292 17.22 -25.53 12.06
N GLU A 293 17.01 -24.87 13.20
CA GLU A 293 16.09 -25.31 14.25
C GLU A 293 14.65 -25.41 13.73
N GLY A 294 14.30 -24.61 12.72
CA GLY A 294 12.98 -24.59 12.11
C GLY A 294 12.65 -25.78 11.21
N VAL A 295 13.66 -26.51 10.73
CA VAL A 295 13.49 -27.57 9.71
C VAL A 295 12.68 -28.73 10.25
N GLN A 296 12.91 -29.10 11.52
CA GLN A 296 12.23 -30.22 12.19
C GLN A 296 11.04 -29.79 13.05
N GLN A 297 10.78 -28.49 13.18
CA GLN A 297 9.62 -28.01 13.92
C GLN A 297 8.33 -28.44 13.21
N THR A 298 7.36 -28.85 14.01
CA THR A 298 6.00 -29.12 13.56
C THR A 298 5.08 -27.95 13.86
N TYR A 299 4.09 -27.73 13.00
CA TYR A 299 2.97 -26.81 13.29
C TYR A 299 1.76 -27.58 13.85
N ASP A 300 0.61 -26.93 14.05
CA ASP A 300 -0.58 -27.50 14.72
C ASP A 300 -1.11 -28.84 14.17
N GLN A 301 -0.68 -29.26 12.97
CA GLN A 301 -1.05 -30.57 12.37
C GLN A 301 0.03 -31.65 12.56
N GLU A 302 1.04 -31.40 13.41
CA GLU A 302 2.19 -32.29 13.63
C GLU A 302 3.02 -32.56 12.36
N GLU A 303 2.84 -31.74 11.32
CA GLU A 303 3.56 -31.84 10.06
C GLU A 303 4.75 -30.89 10.06
N THR A 304 5.89 -31.34 9.53
CA THR A 304 7.04 -30.46 9.25
C THR A 304 6.87 -29.76 7.90
N ALA A 305 7.70 -28.74 7.65
CA ALA A 305 7.75 -28.08 6.34
C ALA A 305 7.98 -29.09 5.19
N LEU A 306 8.82 -30.12 5.40
CA LEU A 306 9.08 -31.16 4.41
C LEU A 306 7.83 -32.00 4.11
N VAL A 307 7.10 -32.44 5.14
CA VAL A 307 5.85 -33.21 4.96
C VAL A 307 4.84 -32.40 4.15
N ARG A 308 4.74 -31.10 4.42
CA ARG A 308 3.86 -30.19 3.69
C ARG A 308 4.25 -30.04 2.21
N ILE A 309 5.54 -29.95 1.90
CA ILE A 309 6.02 -29.94 0.51
C ILE A 309 5.64 -31.24 -0.20
N ILE A 310 5.83 -32.39 0.45
CA ILE A 310 5.48 -33.71 -0.13
C ILE A 310 3.98 -33.82 -0.40
N LYS A 311 3.15 -33.36 0.53
CA LYS A 311 1.67 -33.35 0.41
C LYS A 311 1.15 -32.27 -0.54
N HIS A 312 1.99 -31.37 -1.01
CA HIS A 312 1.57 -30.27 -1.87
C HIS A 312 1.06 -30.81 -3.21
N SER A 313 -0.14 -30.39 -3.61
CA SER A 313 -0.88 -30.93 -4.76
C SER A 313 -0.25 -30.62 -6.12
N SER A 314 0.57 -29.57 -6.20
CA SER A 314 1.31 -29.21 -7.43
C SER A 314 2.46 -30.19 -7.68
N VAL A 315 2.52 -30.78 -8.89
CA VAL A 315 3.65 -31.60 -9.34
C VAL A 315 4.64 -30.72 -10.11
N SER A 316 5.25 -29.75 -9.43
CA SER A 316 6.28 -28.88 -10.02
C SER A 316 7.70 -29.39 -9.76
N LEU A 317 8.64 -29.09 -10.66
CA LEU A 317 10.07 -29.33 -10.45
C LEU A 317 10.57 -28.61 -9.18
N ASP A 318 10.07 -27.39 -8.97
CA ASP A 318 10.32 -26.53 -7.82
C ASP A 318 10.01 -27.21 -6.48
N ARG A 319 8.95 -28.03 -6.42
CA ARG A 319 8.61 -28.82 -5.23
C ARG A 319 9.70 -29.84 -4.91
N TYR A 320 10.18 -30.58 -5.91
CA TYR A 320 11.21 -31.60 -5.71
C TYR A 320 12.53 -30.96 -5.27
N GLU A 321 12.91 -29.86 -5.91
CA GLU A 321 14.13 -29.14 -5.54
C GLU A 321 14.04 -28.55 -4.13
N SER A 322 12.90 -27.96 -3.77
CA SER A 322 12.64 -27.46 -2.40
C SER A 322 12.76 -28.57 -1.35
N ALA A 323 12.21 -29.75 -1.62
CA ALA A 323 12.34 -30.91 -0.74
C ALA A 323 13.80 -31.39 -0.62
N GLN A 324 14.54 -31.42 -1.74
CA GLN A 324 15.96 -31.79 -1.73
C GLN A 324 16.80 -30.84 -0.87
N ILE A 325 16.55 -29.54 -0.97
CA ILE A 325 17.24 -28.53 -0.15
C ILE A 325 17.00 -28.79 1.35
N LEU A 326 15.75 -29.00 1.76
CA LEU A 326 15.44 -29.28 3.16
C LEU A 326 16.04 -30.61 3.66
N LEU A 327 16.05 -31.64 2.81
CA LEU A 327 16.66 -32.94 3.16
C LEU A 327 18.17 -32.84 3.32
N ALA A 328 18.84 -32.03 2.51
CA ALA A 328 20.28 -31.80 2.63
C ALA A 328 20.63 -31.10 3.95
N GLU A 329 19.90 -30.05 4.30
CA GLU A 329 20.11 -29.31 5.56
C GLU A 329 19.71 -30.13 6.80
N GLY A 330 18.63 -30.92 6.71
CA GLY A 330 18.18 -31.79 7.80
C GLY A 330 19.18 -32.91 8.14
N ARG A 331 19.94 -33.40 7.15
CA ARG A 331 21.05 -34.36 7.37
C ARG A 331 22.24 -33.70 8.04
N ALA A 332 22.59 -32.48 7.64
CA ALA A 332 23.70 -31.73 8.24
C ALA A 332 23.44 -31.36 9.71
N ALA A 333 22.18 -31.19 10.13
CA ALA A 333 21.83 -30.93 11.53
C ALA A 333 21.79 -32.20 12.40
N GLY A 334 21.58 -33.38 11.80
CA GLY A 334 21.49 -34.66 12.51
C GLY A 334 22.84 -35.23 12.99
N ASP A 335 23.95 -34.77 12.40
CA ASP A 335 25.31 -35.18 12.83
C ASP A 335 25.84 -34.36 14.02
N ASP A 336 25.19 -33.25 14.41
CA ASP A 336 25.68 -32.30 15.43
C ASP A 336 24.91 -32.29 16.76
N CYS A 337 23.78 -33.00 16.93
CA CYS A 337 23.00 -32.99 18.19
C CYS A 337 22.33 -34.34 18.51
N PHE A 338 23.01 -35.18 19.29
CA PHE A 338 22.35 -35.94 20.36
C PHE A 338 22.46 -35.09 21.63
N ASP A 339 21.41 -34.34 21.98
CA ASP A 339 20.92 -34.19 23.36
C ASP A 339 19.70 -33.26 23.47
N ASP A 340 18.71 -33.79 24.18
CA ASP A 340 17.60 -33.20 24.93
C ASP A 340 16.47 -32.37 24.26
N GLU A 341 15.29 -33.02 24.31
CA GLU A 341 13.94 -32.48 24.29
C GLU A 341 13.76 -31.16 25.07
N GLN A 342 13.33 -30.10 24.38
CA GLN A 342 12.46 -29.08 25.00
C GLN A 342 11.20 -28.87 24.17
N VAL A 343 10.14 -29.58 24.56
CA VAL A 343 8.76 -29.25 24.22
C VAL A 343 8.33 -28.03 25.04
N ARG A 344 8.40 -26.83 24.45
CA ARG A 344 7.66 -25.66 24.96
C ARG A 344 6.31 -25.58 24.25
N ARG A 345 5.25 -25.90 24.99
CA ARG A 345 3.86 -25.65 24.61
C ARG A 345 3.63 -24.14 24.44
N CYS A 346 3.03 -23.76 23.33
CA CYS A 346 2.59 -22.39 23.07
C CYS A 346 1.55 -21.96 24.12
N ARG A 347 1.76 -20.77 24.70
CA ARG A 347 0.76 -19.98 25.42
C ARG A 347 0.62 -18.65 24.73
#